data_AF-A0A8E2H2W4-F1
#
_entry.id   AF-A0A8E2H2W4-F1
#
_cell.length_a   1.000
_cell.length_b   1.000
_cell.length_c   1.000
_cell.angle_alpha   90.00
_cell.angle_beta   90.00
_cell.angle_gamma   90.00
#
_symmetry.space_group_name_H-M   'P 1'
#
loop_
_entity.id
_entity.type
_entity.pdbx_description
1 polymer ?
#
loop_
_entity_poly.entity_id
_entity_poly.type
_entity_poly.pdbx_seq_one_letter_code
_entity_poly.pdbx_strand_id
1 'polypeptide(L)' 'MAEKKIAPMKVLDANNKELMAVRRIERDGNDLVIRGKIFGAMPMVAKLTPEQARAGLKLLDAKTIWFLITLLLRK' A
#
# COMPACT_ATOMS: atom_id res chain seq x y z
N MET A 1 10.52 -0.87 -24.91
CA MET A 1 10.03 -1.61 -23.73
C MET A 1 8.67 -1.05 -23.36
N ALA A 2 7.59 -1.80 -23.58
CA ALA A 2 6.24 -1.34 -23.25
C ALA A 2 6.07 -1.35 -21.73
N GLU A 3 5.90 -0.16 -21.14
CA GLU A 3 5.56 0.03 -19.74
C GLU A 3 4.18 -0.59 -19.51
N LYS A 4 4.14 -1.79 -18.92
CA LYS A 4 2.90 -2.47 -18.54
C LYS A 4 2.19 -1.55 -17.54
N LYS A 5 1.18 -0.82 -17.97
CA LYS A 5 0.31 0.00 -17.12
C LYS A 5 -0.45 -0.93 -16.17
N ILE A 6 0.18 -1.28 -15.05
CA ILE A 6 -0.46 -1.94 -13.93
C ILE A 6 -1.48 -0.94 -13.39
N ALA A 7 -2.74 -1.36 -13.28
CA ALA A 7 -3.77 -0.53 -12.67
C ALA A 7 -3.30 -0.13 -11.25
N PRO A 8 -3.26 1.17 -10.91
CA PRO A 8 -2.74 1.59 -9.62
C PRO A 8 -3.62 0.99 -8.51
N MET A 9 -2.99 0.39 -7.51
CA MET A 9 -3.69 -0.06 -6.30
C MET A 9 -4.37 1.17 -5.67
N LYS A 10 -5.67 1.06 -5.39
CA LYS A 10 -6.44 2.12 -4.73
C LYS A 10 -6.73 1.71 -3.30
N VAL A 11 -6.41 2.58 -2.37
CA VAL A 11 -6.90 2.53 -0.99
C VAL A 11 -8.22 3.30 -0.98
N LEU A 12 -9.27 2.67 -0.48
CA LEU A 12 -10.60 3.27 -0.36
C LEU A 12 -10.83 3.81 1.05
N ASP A 13 -11.64 4.84 1.17
CA ASP A 13 -12.13 5.35 2.46
C ASP A 13 -13.36 4.54 2.95
N ALA A 14 -13.92 4.95 4.09
CA ALA A 14 -15.12 4.31 4.68
C ALA A 14 -16.37 4.41 3.79
N ASN A 15 -16.40 5.30 2.79
CA ASN A 15 -17.48 5.49 1.83
C ASN A 15 -17.21 4.81 0.48
N ASN A 16 -16.18 3.94 0.40
CA ASN A 16 -15.69 3.34 -0.84
C ASN A 16 -15.19 4.35 -1.89
N LYS A 17 -14.87 5.58 -1.49
CA LYS A 17 -14.26 6.57 -2.38
C LYS A 17 -12.74 6.40 -2.39
N GLU A 18 -12.12 6.83 -3.48
CA GLU A 18 -10.67 6.75 -3.65
C GLU A 18 -9.96 7.68 -2.65
N LEU A 19 -9.24 7.09 -1.70
CA LEU A 19 -8.43 7.81 -0.71
C LEU A 19 -7.00 8.01 -1.23
N MET A 20 -6.36 6.92 -1.67
CA MET A 20 -4.98 6.95 -2.17
C MET A 20 -4.80 6.03 -3.37
N ALA A 21 -4.22 6.54 -4.45
CA ALA A 21 -3.76 5.75 -5.58
C ALA A 21 -2.25 5.51 -5.46
N VAL A 22 -1.85 4.27 -5.21
CA VAL A 22 -0.45 3.84 -5.17
C VAL A 22 0.01 3.56 -6.60
N ARG A 23 1.02 4.32 -7.05
CA ARG A 23 1.59 4.18 -8.40
C ARG A 23 2.82 3.29 -8.41
N ARG A 24 3.67 3.42 -7.39
CA ARG A 24 4.93 2.69 -7.32
C ARG A 24 5.36 2.47 -5.89
N ILE A 25 5.92 1.30 -5.63
CA ILE A 25 6.62 0.97 -4.39
C ILE A 25 8.08 0.73 -4.77
N GLU A 26 8.99 1.46 -4.12
CA GLU A 26 10.42 1.43 -4.37
C GLU A 26 11.16 1.21 -3.05
N ARG A 27 12.39 0.72 -3.13
CA ARG A 27 13.30 0.63 -1.99
C ARG A 27 14.27 1.81 -2.05
N ASP A 28 14.46 2.48 -0.93
CA ASP A 28 15.42 3.57 -0.74
C ASP A 28 16.31 3.21 0.45
N GLY A 29 17.46 2.57 0.18
CA GLY A 29 18.36 2.06 1.22
C GLY A 29 17.70 0.98 2.09
N ASN A 30 17.41 1.33 3.34
CA ASN A 30 16.70 0.47 4.30
C ASN A 30 15.21 0.79 4.40
N ASP A 31 14.74 1.82 3.71
CA ASP A 31 13.36 2.27 3.75
C ASP A 31 12.58 1.79 2.51
N LEU A 32 11.27 1.65 2.69
CA LEU A 32 10.33 1.39 1.59
C LEU A 32 9.60 2.70 1.26
N VAL A 33 9.71 3.15 0.02
CA VAL A 33 9.11 4.38 -0.49
C VAL A 33 7.90 4.05 -1.34
N ILE A 34 6.74 4.54 -0.93
CA ILE A 34 5.47 4.38 -1.64
C ILE A 34 5.12 5.72 -2.26
N ARG A 35 5.08 5.76 -3.59
CA ARG A 35 4.71 6.95 -4.38
C ARG A 35 3.28 6.81 -4.85
N GLY A 36 2.49 7.86 -4.63
CA GLY A 36 1.09 7.84 -5.00
C GLY A 36 0.48 9.24 -5.10
N LYS A 37 -0.83 9.24 -5.30
CA LYS A 37 -1.67 10.44 -5.21
C LYS A 37 -2.70 10.22 -4.11
N ILE A 38 -2.88 11.21 -3.25
CA ILE A 38 -3.95 11.23 -2.27
C ILE A 38 -5.06 12.16 -2.80
N PHE A 39 -6.32 11.75 -2.65
CA PHE A 39 -7.50 12.45 -3.14
C PHE A 39 -7.38 12.89 -4.62
N GLY A 40 -6.87 12.00 -5.49
CA GLY A 40 -6.81 12.18 -6.94
C GLY A 40 -5.75 13.15 -7.49
N ALA A 41 -5.28 14.14 -6.70
CA ALA A 41 -4.41 15.20 -7.22
C ALA A 41 -3.13 15.46 -6.41
N MET A 42 -3.11 15.22 -5.09
CA MET A 42 -1.96 15.59 -4.26
C MET A 42 -0.86 14.52 -4.35
N PRO A 43 0.33 14.83 -4.91
CA PRO A 43 1.43 13.86 -4.93
C PRO A 43 1.95 13.65 -3.51
N MET A 44 1.99 12.39 -3.07
CA MET A 44 2.55 12.04 -1.78
C MET A 44 3.62 10.95 -1.93
N VAL A 45 4.67 11.11 -1.15
CA VAL A 45 5.74 10.13 -0.96
C VAL A 45 5.65 9.66 0.49
N ALA A 46 5.16 8.43 0.69
CA ALA A 46 5.18 7.80 2.00
C ALA A 46 6.47 7.00 2.16
N LYS A 47 7.16 7.15 3.29
CA LYS A 47 8.34 6.36 3.64
C LYS A 47 8.00 5.45 4.80
N LEU A 48 8.32 4.17 4.68
CA LEU A 48 8.20 3.18 5.73
C LEU A 48 9.61 2.74 6.13
N THR A 49 10.04 3.16 7.32
CA THR A 49 11.33 2.76 7.89
C THR A 49 11.23 1.35 8.49
N PRO A 50 12.35 0.65 8.74
CA PRO A 50 12.35 -0.67 9.36
C PRO A 50 11.61 -0.74 10.70
N GLU A 51 11.67 0.35 11.49
CA GLU A 51 10.97 0.45 12.77
C GLU A 51 9.45 0.48 12.57
N GLN A 52 8.99 1.28 11.61
CA GLN A 52 7.56 1.38 11.26
C GLN A 52 7.05 0.09 10.61
N ALA A 53 7.88 -0.58 9.81
CA ALA A 53 7.56 -1.90 9.26
C ALA A 53 7.36 -2.93 10.37
N ARG A 54 8.24 -2.96 11.38
CA ARG A 54 8.09 -3.84 12.56
C ARG A 54 6.87 -3.49 13.38
N ALA A 55 6.58 -2.20 13.58
CA ALA A 55 5.37 -1.76 14.27
C ALA A 55 4.12 -2.22 13.51
N GLY A 56 4.10 -2.08 12.18
CA GLY A 56 3.02 -2.58 11.32
C GLY A 56 2.83 -4.09 11.42
N LEU A 57 3.93 -4.87 11.44
CA LEU A 57 3.86 -6.32 11.64
C LEU A 57 3.30 -6.70 13.03
N LYS A 58 3.56 -5.90 14.07
CA LYS A 58 2.97 -6.12 15.41
C LYS A 58 1.47 -5.85 15.46
N LEU A 59 0.92 -5.06 14.53
CA LEU A 59 -0.53 -4.85 14.41
C LEU A 59 -1.23 -6.05 13.75
N LEU A 60 -0.48 -7.01 13.19
CA LEU A 60 -1.05 -8.18 12.54
C LEU A 60 -1.19 -9.33 13.55
N ASP A 61 -2.42 -9.52 14.05
CA ASP A 61 -2.76 -10.72 14.81
C ASP A 61 -2.83 -11.96 13.91
N ALA A 62 -2.70 -13.16 14.50
CA ALA A 62 -2.79 -14.44 13.77
C ALA A 62 -4.08 -14.56 12.93
N LYS A 63 -5.19 -14.01 13.41
CA LYS A 63 -6.47 -13.95 12.68
C LYS A 63 -6.40 -13.03 11.46
N THR A 64 -5.75 -11.86 11.59
CA THR A 64 -5.57 -10.90 10.51
C THR A 64 -4.62 -11.44 9.45
N ILE A 65 -3.56 -12.14 9.86
CA ILE A 65 -2.64 -12.84 8.94
C ILE A 65 -3.39 -13.90 8.13
N TRP A 66 -4.21 -14.73 8.80
CA TRP A 66 -5.06 -15.71 8.10
C TRP A 66 -6.02 -15.02 7.13
N PHE A 67 -6.64 -13.92 7.55
CA PHE A 67 -7.51 -13.13 6.70
C PHE A 67 -6.77 -12.58 5.47
N LEU A 68 -5.57 -12.01 5.61
CA LEU A 68 -4.75 -11.51 4.50
C LEU A 68 -4.44 -12.59 3.47
N ILE A 69 -4.14 -13.81 3.92
CA ILE A 69 -3.93 -14.97 3.04
C ILE A 69 -5.22 -15.28 2.27
N THR A 70 -6.37 -15.31 2.94
CA THR A 70 -7.67 -15.56 2.28
C THR A 70 -8.14 -14.38 1.41
N LEU A 71 -7.74 -13.15 1.72
CA LEU A 71 -8.13 -11.92 1.02
C LEU A 71 -7.62 -11.95 -0.42
N LEU A 72 -6.38 -12.40 -0.64
CA LEU A 72 -5.80 -12.54 -1.97
C LEU A 72 -6.52 -13.58 -2.85
N LEU A 73 -7.27 -14.50 -2.24
CA LEU A 73 -8.02 -15.56 -2.92
C LEU A 73 -9.50 -15.23 -3.09
N ARG A 74 -9.98 -14.13 -2.52
CA ARG A 74 -11.37 -13.69 -2.63
C ARG A 74 -11.55 -12.84 -3.89
N LYS A 75 -12.66 -13.07 -4.60
CA LYS A 75 -13.07 -12.35 -5.81
C LYS A 75 -13.81 -11.07 -5.47
#